data_AF-A0A660RB32-F1
#
_entry.id   AF-A0A660RB32-F1
#
_cell.length_a   1.000
_cell.length_b   1.000
_cell.length_c   1.000
_cell.angle_alpha   90.00
_cell.angle_beta   90.00
_cell.angle_gamma   90.00
#
_symmetry.space_group_name_H-M   'P 1'
#
loop_
_entity.id
_entity.type
_entity.pdbx_description
1 polymer ?
#
loop_
_entity_poly.entity_id
_entity_poly.type
_entity_poly.pdbx_seq_one_letter_code
_entity_poly.pdbx_strand_id
1 'polypeptide(L)' 'MKCPFCGYEDTKVLDSRPTSDGAVIRRRRECPKCGARFTTYERYEVGPVLVVKKDGRREKFDRSKIMRGILK' A
#
# COMPACT_ATOMS: atom_id res chain seq x y z
N MET A 1 5.93 1.15 -8.72
CA MET A 1 5.61 2.39 -7.96
C MET A 1 6.05 3.55 -8.83
N LYS A 2 5.12 4.45 -9.14
CA LYS A 2 5.30 5.52 -10.11
C LYS A 2 6.44 6.48 -9.72
N CYS A 3 7.32 6.76 -10.67
CA CYS A 3 8.42 7.70 -10.52
C CYS A 3 7.88 9.13 -10.37
N PRO A 4 8.22 9.86 -9.29
CA PRO A 4 7.72 11.22 -9.08
C PRO A 4 8.35 12.25 -10.05
N PHE A 5 9.42 11.90 -10.76
CA PHE A 5 10.13 12.82 -11.66
C PHE A 5 9.69 12.71 -13.12
N CYS A 6 9.47 11.49 -13.62
CA CYS A 6 9.14 11.26 -15.04
C CYS A 6 7.84 10.48 -15.26
N GLY A 7 7.13 10.10 -14.19
CA GLY A 7 5.85 9.40 -14.27
C GLY A 7 5.93 7.95 -14.75
N TYR A 8 7.11 7.36 -14.91
CA TYR A 8 7.25 5.94 -15.26
C TYR A 8 6.67 5.05 -14.16
N GLU A 9 5.91 4.01 -14.52
CA GLU A 9 5.09 3.24 -13.56
C GLU A 9 5.91 2.35 -12.61
N ASP A 10 7.16 2.04 -12.99
CA ASP A 10 8.04 1.15 -12.24
C ASP A 10 9.33 1.79 -11.74
N THR A 11 9.79 1.31 -10.59
CA THR A 11 10.99 1.80 -9.90
C THR A 11 11.68 0.63 -9.23
N LYS A 12 13.02 0.60 -9.30
CA LYS A 12 13.86 -0.44 -8.70
C LYS A 12 14.17 -0.07 -7.25
N VAL A 13 14.03 -1.02 -6.33
CA VAL A 13 14.47 -0.85 -4.93
C VAL A 13 15.96 -1.16 -4.84
N LEU A 14 16.74 -0.24 -4.29
CA LEU A 14 18.18 -0.37 -4.09
C LEU A 14 18.54 -0.76 -2.66
N ASP A 15 17.84 -0.19 -1.67
CA ASP A 15 18.11 -0.40 -0.25
C ASP A 15 16.80 -0.31 0.54
N SER A 16 16.67 -1.11 1.60
CA SER A 16 15.47 -1.17 2.43
C SER A 16 15.87 -1.24 3.90
N ARG A 17 15.39 -0.30 4.71
CA ARG A 17 15.68 -0.23 6.15
C ARG A 17 14.40 0.02 6.95
N PRO A 18 14.17 -0.73 8.05
CA PRO A 18 13.12 -0.36 9.00
C PRO A 18 13.51 0.93 9.74
N THR A 19 12.52 1.74 10.13
CA THR A 19 12.72 2.84 11.10
C THR A 19 12.88 2.28 12.52
N SER A 20 13.43 3.07 13.44
CA SER A 20 13.63 2.70 14.85
C SER A 20 12.40 2.08 15.51
N ASP A 21 11.22 2.62 15.17
CA ASP A 21 9.96 2.26 15.81
C ASP A 21 9.28 1.05 15.11
N GLY A 22 9.92 0.46 14.08
CA GLY A 22 9.44 -0.71 13.33
C GLY A 22 8.18 -0.49 12.47
N ALA A 23 7.48 0.64 12.63
CA ALA A 23 6.21 0.93 11.98
C ALA A 23 6.34 1.37 10.51
N VAL A 24 7.54 1.79 10.07
CA VAL A 24 7.79 2.35 8.75
C VAL A 24 9.01 1.70 8.10
N ILE A 25 8.92 1.40 6.82
CA ILE A 25 10.04 0.92 6.00
C ILE A 25 10.49 2.07 5.09
N ARG A 26 11.74 2.50 5.25
CA ARG A 26 12.39 3.43 4.35
C ARG A 26 13.04 2.65 3.20
N ARG A 27 12.64 2.92 1.96
CA ARG A 27 13.24 2.33 0.75
C ARG A 27 13.92 3.38 -0.11
N ARG A 28 15.16 3.12 -0.52
CA ARG A 28 15.83 3.91 -1.57
C ARG A 28 15.49 3.29 -2.92
N ARG A 29 14.95 4.09 -3.84
CA ARG A 29 14.52 3.67 -5.18
C ARG A 29 15.31 4.39 -6.26
N GLU A 30 15.41 3.75 -7.42
CA GLU A 30 15.96 4.31 -8.66
C GLU A 30 14.96 4.09 -9.80
N CYS A 31 14.74 5.10 -10.62
CA CYS A 31 13.92 4.97 -11.82
C CYS A 31 14.76 4.41 -12.98
N PRO A 32 14.38 3.28 -13.60
CA PRO A 32 15.12 2.73 -14.73
C PRO A 32 14.98 3.58 -16.01
N LYS A 33 13.97 4.45 -16.09
CA LYS A 33 13.74 5.32 -17.26
C LYS A 33 14.58 6.61 -17.22
N CYS A 34 14.59 7.32 -16.10
CA CYS A 34 15.27 8.63 -15.98
C CYS A 34 16.51 8.62 -15.06
N GLY A 35 16.85 7.49 -14.44
CA GLY A 35 17.99 7.35 -13.54
C GLY A 35 17.84 8.05 -12.18
N ALA A 36 16.74 8.78 -11.95
CA ALA A 36 16.53 9.53 -10.72
C ALA A 36 16.44 8.61 -9.50
N ARG A 37 17.13 9.01 -8.42
CA ARG A 37 17.14 8.30 -7.14
C ARG A 37 16.34 9.06 -6.08
N PHE A 38 15.54 8.34 -5.31
CA PHE A 38 14.70 8.95 -4.26
C PHE A 38 14.37 7.97 -3.14
N THR A 39 13.83 8.48 -2.04
CA THR A 39 13.46 7.70 -0.86
C THR A 39 11.94 7.66 -0.74
N THR A 40 11.39 6.48 -0.43
CA THR A 40 9.97 6.30 -0.12
C THR A 40 9.81 5.73 1.29
N TYR A 41 8.74 6.12 1.98
CA TYR A 41 8.38 5.61 3.29
C TYR A 41 7.10 4.79 3.15
N GLU A 42 7.21 3.49 3.37
CA GLU A 42 6.09 2.56 3.35
C GLU A 42 5.62 2.32 4.78
N ARG A 43 4.32 2.48 5.03
CA ARG A 43 3.68 2.31 6.34
C ARG A 43 2.44 1.46 6.18
N TYR A 44 2.09 0.70 7.22
CA TYR A 44 0.82 -0.02 7.26
C TYR A 44 -0.34 0.97 7.26
N GLU A 45 -1.37 0.67 6.48
CA GLU A 45 -2.61 1.43 6.51
C GLU A 45 -3.41 1.02 7.76
N VAL A 46 -3.60 1.94 8.70
CA VAL A 46 -4.32 1.70 9.98
C VAL A 46 -5.84 1.96 9.81
N GLY A 47 -6.30 2.21 8.59
CA GLY A 47 -7.71 2.48 8.29
C GLY A 47 -8.56 1.20 8.28
N PRO A 48 -9.88 1.31 8.56
CA PRO A 48 -10.77 0.17 8.44
C PRO A 48 -10.88 -0.27 6.97
N VAL A 49 -10.75 -1.57 6.71
CA VAL A 49 -11.02 -2.14 5.39
C VAL A 49 -12.48 -1.91 5.04
N LEU A 50 -12.74 -1.36 3.85
CA LEU A 50 -14.10 -1.14 3.34
C LEU A 50 -14.45 -2.18 2.27
N VAL A 51 -15.66 -2.73 2.36
CA VAL A 51 -16.23 -3.67 1.38
C VAL A 51 -17.23 -2.91 0.51
N VAL A 52 -17.06 -2.98 -0.80
CA VAL A 52 -18.05 -2.50 -1.78
C VAL A 52 -19.08 -3.61 -2.00
N LYS A 53 -20.32 -3.36 -1.61
CA LYS A 53 -21.45 -4.27 -1.83
C LYS A 53 -21.92 -4.20 -3.29
N LYS A 54 -22.68 -5.21 -3.73
CA LYS A 54 -23.21 -5.31 -5.10
C LYS A 54 -24.08 -4.10 -5.51
N ASP A 55 -24.73 -3.47 -4.54
CA ASP A 55 -25.53 -2.26 -4.70
C ASP A 55 -24.69 -0.96 -4.65
N GLY A 56 -23.36 -1.06 -4.65
CA GLY A 56 -22.43 0.06 -4.63
C GLY A 56 -22.17 0.65 -3.25
N ARG A 57 -22.89 0.23 -2.20
CA ARG A 57 -22.66 0.74 -0.85
C ARG A 57 -21.31 0.30 -0.30
N ARG A 58 -20.63 1.20 0.42
CA ARG A 58 -19.39 0.90 1.15
C ARG A 58 -19.71 0.65 2.61
N GLU A 59 -19.25 -0.46 3.13
CA GLU A 59 -19.42 -0.85 4.52
C GLU A 59 -18.08 -1.24 5.12
N LYS A 60 -17.85 -0.97 6.41
CA LYS A 60 -16.68 -1.52 7.10
C LYS A 60 -16.70 -3.04 7.04
N PHE A 61 -15.54 -3.64 6.82
CA PHE A 61 -15.35 -5.07 6.92
C PHE A 61 -15.69 -5.54 8.34
N ASP A 62 -16.67 -6.42 8.44
CA ASP A 62 -17.03 -7.12 9.67
C ASP A 62 -16.93 -8.64 9.41
N ARG A 63 -15.92 -9.26 10.01
CA ARG A 63 -15.70 -10.71 9.91
C ARG A 63 -16.90 -11.50 10.41
N SER A 64 -17.54 -11.07 11.49
CA SER A 64 -18.71 -11.75 12.07
C SER A 64 -19.90 -11.69 11.12
N LYS A 65 -20.09 -10.55 10.43
CA LYS A 65 -21.12 -10.42 9.38
C LYS A 65 -20.88 -11.40 8.22
N ILE A 66 -19.63 -11.60 7.80
CA ILE A 66 -19.29 -12.55 6.74
C ILE A 66 -19.59 -13.99 7.19
N MET A 67 -19.14 -14.37 8.40
CA MET A 67 -19.38 -15.73 8.92
C MET A 67 -20.87 -16.06 9.00
N ARG A 68 -21.71 -15.11 9.47
CA ARG A 68 -23.17 -15.28 9.48
C ARG A 68 -23.76 -15.45 8.09
N GLY A 69 -23.17 -14.84 7.06
CA GLY A 69 -23.61 -14.98 5.68
C GLY A 69 -23.20 -16.30 5.01
N ILE A 70 -22.11 -16.94 5.48
CA ILE A 70 -21.65 -18.25 4.99
C ILE A 70 -22.42 -19.40 5.62
N LEU A 71 -22.77 -19.27 6.90
CA LEU A 71 -23.49 -20.30 7.68
C LEU A 71 -25.00 -20.36 7.38
N LYS A 72 -25.48 -19.61 6.39
CA LYS A 72 -26.89 -19.47 6.04
C LYS A 72 -27.11 -19.98 4.64
#